data_AF-A0A7S2I5E8-F1
#
_entry.id   AF-A0A7S2I5E8-F1
#
_cell.length_a   1.000
_cell.length_b   1.000
_cell.length_c   1.000
_cell.angle_alpha   90.00
_cell.angle_beta   90.00
_cell.angle_gamma   90.00
#
_symmetry.space_group_name_H-M   'P 1'
#
loop_
_entity.id
_entity.type
_entity.pdbx_description
1 polymer ?
#
loop_
_entity_poly.entity_id
_entity_poly.type
_entity_poly.pdbx_seq_one_letter_code
_entity_poly.pdbx_strand_id
1 'polypeptide(L)'
;KKESLLEKELILEEVTALSDKLRQQAVDGRQGTMELSQKVNAFQSRIKDVTRKMMATVSELSMHQATAHKLQKDRDEAVERAMVSRDKFHNGEEPWETADQEFDKLLRTEQQREIDRQAAVQRKQEEEIMNSNFTRTTAEPRVNAYVPEEEHGLPKAYGNNAPFKPTIGGATMRHIRKPNPKPVEI
;
A
#
# COMPACT_ATOMS: atom_id res chain seq x y z
N LYS A 1 85.24 -1.43 73.04
CA LYS A 1 83.82 -1.03 73.26
C LYS A 1 83.27 -0.16 72.12
N LYS A 2 83.98 0.87 71.64
CA LYS A 2 83.55 1.68 70.47
C LYS A 2 83.56 0.92 69.14
N GLU A 3 84.60 0.14 68.86
CA GLU A 3 84.73 -0.58 67.58
C GLU A 3 83.61 -1.63 67.37
N SER A 4 83.27 -2.39 68.42
CA SER A 4 82.14 -3.33 68.39
C SER A 4 80.77 -2.66 68.22
N LEU A 5 80.63 -1.39 68.60
CA LEU A 5 79.42 -0.60 68.36
C LEU A 5 79.34 -0.18 66.89
N LEU A 6 80.46 0.28 66.33
CA LEU A 6 80.56 0.66 64.93
C LEU A 6 80.27 -0.52 63.99
N GLU A 7 80.80 -1.70 64.30
CA GLU A 7 80.54 -2.92 63.53
C GLU A 7 79.05 -3.29 63.53
N LYS A 8 78.38 -3.15 64.67
CA LYS A 8 76.92 -3.39 64.77
C LYS A 8 76.10 -2.36 64.00
N GLU A 9 76.51 -1.10 63.99
CA GLU A 9 75.87 -0.06 63.17
C GLU A 9 76.03 -0.35 61.68
N LEU A 10 77.22 -0.76 61.25
CA LEU A 10 77.49 -1.11 59.84
C LEU A 10 76.66 -2.32 59.40
N ILE A 11 76.56 -3.35 60.24
CA ILE A 11 75.70 -4.51 60.00
C ILE A 11 74.22 -4.10 59.96
N LEU A 12 73.78 -3.24 60.88
CA LEU A 12 72.40 -2.76 60.91
C LEU A 12 72.06 -2.00 59.62
N GLU A 13 72.96 -1.13 59.16
CA GLU A 13 72.79 -0.36 57.93
C GLU A 13 72.69 -1.28 56.71
N GLU A 14 73.56 -2.28 56.61
CA GLU A 14 73.54 -3.24 55.51
C GLU A 14 72.30 -4.14 55.52
N VAL A 15 71.88 -4.62 56.70
CA VAL A 15 70.63 -5.38 56.86
C VAL A 15 69.41 -4.53 56.53
N THR A 16 69.42 -3.25 56.91
CA THR A 16 68.33 -2.31 56.59
C THR A 16 68.25 -2.09 55.08
N ALA A 17 69.38 -1.84 54.41
CA ALA A 17 69.45 -1.68 52.97
C ALA A 17 68.98 -2.93 52.20
N LEU A 18 69.38 -4.12 52.65
CA LEU A 18 68.91 -5.39 52.09
C LEU A 18 67.40 -5.58 52.28
N SER A 19 66.88 -5.24 53.46
CA SER A 19 65.45 -5.33 53.78
C SER A 19 64.62 -4.39 52.92
N ASP A 20 65.07 -3.15 52.74
CA ASP A 20 64.40 -2.16 51.89
C ASP A 20 64.43 -2.58 50.43
N LYS A 21 65.54 -3.15 49.95
CA LYS A 21 65.64 -3.70 48.60
C LYS A 21 64.68 -4.87 48.37
N LEU A 22 64.58 -5.79 49.32
CA LEU A 22 63.61 -6.91 49.30
C LEU A 22 62.17 -6.40 49.32
N ARG A 23 61.89 -5.37 50.12
CA ARG A 23 60.57 -4.73 50.17
C ARG A 23 60.21 -4.09 48.84
N GLN A 24 61.14 -3.38 48.21
CA GLN A 24 60.93 -2.78 46.90
C GLN A 24 60.68 -3.85 45.83
N GLN A 25 61.49 -4.92 45.80
CA GLN A 25 61.28 -6.04 44.88
C GLN A 25 59.92 -6.71 45.07
N ALA A 26 59.45 -6.87 46.30
CA ALA A 26 58.12 -7.42 46.59
C ALA A 26 56.99 -6.49 46.10
N VAL A 27 57.15 -5.18 46.26
CA VAL A 27 56.19 -4.18 45.76
C VAL A 27 56.16 -4.18 44.22
N ASP A 28 57.31 -4.18 43.57
CA ASP A 28 57.43 -4.18 42.11
C ASP A 28 56.84 -5.47 41.50
N GLY A 29 57.11 -6.62 42.12
CA GLY A 29 56.53 -7.91 41.69
C GLY A 29 54.99 -7.94 41.81
N ARG A 30 54.45 -7.35 42.89
CA ARG A 30 53.00 -7.22 43.08
C ARG A 30 52.38 -6.28 42.04
N GLN A 31 53.04 -5.15 41.77
CA GLN A 31 52.60 -4.18 40.78
C GLN A 31 52.55 -4.81 39.37
N GLY A 32 53.61 -5.51 38.95
CA GLY A 32 53.64 -6.19 37.66
C GLY A 32 52.57 -7.27 37.51
N THR A 33 52.30 -8.04 38.57
CA THR A 33 51.24 -9.06 38.58
C THR A 33 49.84 -8.42 38.46
N MET A 34 49.63 -7.28 39.12
CA MET A 34 48.37 -6.54 39.05
C MET A 34 48.14 -5.98 37.64
N GLU A 35 49.14 -5.36 37.03
CA GLU A 35 49.06 -4.84 35.66
C GLU A 35 48.78 -5.94 34.64
N LEU A 36 49.43 -7.09 34.79
CA LEU A 36 49.16 -8.25 33.94
C LEU A 36 47.71 -8.71 34.09
N SER A 37 47.21 -8.80 35.33
CA SER A 37 45.83 -9.20 35.62
C SER A 37 44.81 -8.22 35.00
N GLN A 38 45.07 -6.91 35.06
CA GLN A 38 44.24 -5.90 34.40
C GLN A 38 44.22 -6.06 32.87
N LYS A 39 45.39 -6.29 32.25
CA LYS A 39 45.50 -6.55 30.82
C LYS A 39 44.74 -7.81 30.41
N VAL A 40 44.87 -8.89 31.17
CA VAL A 40 44.14 -10.15 30.93
C VAL A 40 42.64 -9.92 30.98
N ASN A 41 42.14 -9.22 32.00
CA ASN A 41 40.71 -8.90 32.11
C ASN A 41 40.21 -8.04 30.94
N ALA A 42 41.00 -7.05 30.51
CA ALA A 42 40.67 -6.23 29.35
C ALA A 42 40.57 -7.07 28.06
N PHE A 43 41.51 -8.01 27.84
CA PHE A 43 41.45 -8.92 26.71
C PHE A 43 40.27 -9.87 26.78
N GLN A 44 39.96 -10.43 27.95
CA GLN A 44 38.78 -11.28 28.12
C GLN A 44 37.48 -10.54 27.77
N SER A 45 37.34 -9.28 28.17
CA SER A 45 36.19 -8.46 27.78
C SER A 45 36.12 -8.28 26.26
N ARG A 46 37.24 -7.88 25.63
CA ARG A 46 37.30 -7.69 24.18
C ARG A 46 36.97 -8.96 23.40
N ILE A 47 37.47 -10.11 23.85
CA ILE A 47 37.16 -11.41 23.24
C ILE A 47 35.66 -11.69 23.33
N LYS A 48 35.05 -11.50 24.50
CA LYS A 48 33.59 -11.69 24.67
C LYS A 48 32.80 -10.78 23.73
N ASP A 49 33.21 -9.53 23.57
CA ASP A 49 32.54 -8.57 22.67
C ASP A 49 32.67 -8.97 21.20
N VAL A 50 33.86 -9.38 20.76
CA VAL A 50 34.09 -9.87 19.39
C VAL A 50 33.30 -11.15 19.13
N THR A 51 33.29 -12.11 20.06
CA THR A 51 32.48 -13.33 19.94
C THR A 51 31.00 -12.99 19.81
N ARG A 52 30.49 -12.02 20.59
CA ARG A 52 29.08 -11.58 20.47
C ARG A 52 28.78 -10.99 19.10
N LYS A 53 29.68 -10.13 18.57
CA LYS A 53 29.56 -9.57 17.22
C LYS A 53 29.61 -10.67 16.15
N MET A 54 30.53 -11.62 16.29
CA MET A 54 30.65 -12.77 15.39
C MET A 54 29.35 -13.57 15.35
N MET A 55 28.78 -13.91 16.51
CA MET A 55 27.50 -14.63 16.59
C MET A 55 26.36 -13.85 15.94
N ALA A 56 26.30 -12.52 16.11
CA ALA A 56 25.32 -11.66 15.44
C ALA A 56 25.49 -11.70 13.91
N THR A 57 26.72 -11.53 13.41
CA THR A 57 26.99 -11.58 11.96
C THR A 57 26.71 -12.95 11.34
N VAL A 58 27.01 -14.03 12.05
CA VAL A 58 26.69 -15.40 11.59
C VAL A 58 25.17 -15.59 11.54
N SER A 59 24.44 -15.11 12.53
CA SER A 59 22.97 -15.21 12.57
C SER A 59 22.32 -14.41 11.43
N GLU A 60 22.81 -13.20 11.18
CA GLU A 60 22.39 -12.36 10.06
C GLU A 60 22.65 -13.05 8.72
N LEU A 61 23.85 -13.59 8.53
CA LEU A 61 24.20 -14.34 7.32
C LEU A 61 23.30 -15.57 7.14
N SER A 62 23.02 -16.32 8.20
CA SER A 62 22.10 -17.47 8.13
C SER A 62 20.68 -17.07 7.72
N MET A 63 20.19 -15.92 8.18
CA MET A 63 18.89 -15.40 7.78
C MET A 63 18.87 -15.01 6.29
N HIS A 64 19.93 -14.36 5.81
CA HIS A 64 20.08 -14.05 4.39
C HIS A 64 20.19 -15.31 3.52
N GLN A 65 20.96 -16.31 3.96
CA GLN A 65 21.07 -17.59 3.28
C GLN A 65 19.72 -18.30 3.18
N ALA A 66 18.95 -18.34 4.27
CA ALA A 66 17.60 -18.91 4.25
C ALA A 66 16.68 -18.18 3.25
N THR A 67 16.76 -16.86 3.21
CA THR A 67 15.98 -16.04 2.26
C THR A 67 16.42 -16.31 0.82
N ALA A 68 17.72 -16.37 0.56
CA ALA A 68 18.27 -16.68 -0.76
C ALA A 68 17.85 -18.08 -1.24
N HIS A 69 17.89 -19.08 -0.37
CA HIS A 69 17.42 -20.43 -0.69
C HIS A 69 15.93 -20.48 -0.99
N LYS A 70 15.10 -19.75 -0.24
CA LYS A 70 13.66 -19.65 -0.52
C LYS A 70 13.41 -19.03 -1.89
N LEU A 71 14.03 -17.89 -2.18
CA LEU A 71 13.89 -17.22 -3.48
C LEU A 71 14.40 -18.08 -4.63
N GLN A 72 15.50 -18.82 -4.43
CA GLN A 72 16.02 -19.76 -5.41
C GLN A 72 15.00 -20.86 -5.72
N LYS A 73 14.39 -21.45 -4.68
CA LYS A 73 13.33 -22.45 -4.83
C LYS A 73 12.11 -21.88 -5.55
N ASP A 74 11.62 -20.71 -5.15
CA ASP A 74 10.47 -20.07 -5.80
C ASP A 74 10.75 -19.78 -7.28
N ARG A 75 11.99 -19.38 -7.61
CA ARG A 75 12.44 -19.18 -9.00
C ARG A 75 12.47 -20.51 -9.76
N ASP A 76 13.05 -21.56 -9.20
CA ASP A 76 13.11 -22.88 -9.83
C ASP A 76 11.70 -23.42 -10.10
N GLU A 77 10.78 -23.31 -9.15
CA GLU A 77 9.36 -23.68 -9.31
C GLU A 77 8.65 -22.84 -10.38
N ALA A 78 8.92 -21.53 -10.46
CA ALA A 78 8.35 -20.67 -11.49
C ALA A 78 8.89 -21.00 -12.89
N VAL A 79 10.19 -21.30 -12.99
CA VAL A 79 10.82 -21.72 -14.25
C VAL A 79 10.23 -23.04 -14.72
N GLU A 80 10.13 -24.04 -13.84
CA GLU A 80 9.55 -25.34 -14.16
C GLU A 80 8.10 -25.20 -14.64
N ARG A 81 7.28 -24.44 -13.90
CA ARG A 81 5.90 -24.15 -14.34
C ARG A 81 5.85 -23.50 -15.72
N ALA A 82 6.71 -22.52 -15.98
CA ALA A 82 6.76 -21.83 -17.26
C ALA A 82 7.21 -22.76 -18.40
N MET A 83 8.15 -23.68 -18.14
CA MET A 83 8.60 -24.69 -19.11
C MET A 83 7.46 -25.67 -19.43
N VAL A 84 6.81 -26.23 -18.41
CA VAL A 84 5.65 -27.13 -18.60
C VAL A 84 4.54 -26.43 -19.39
N SER A 85 4.18 -25.19 -19.02
CA SER A 85 3.18 -24.41 -19.75
C SER A 85 3.59 -24.15 -21.20
N ARG A 86 4.88 -23.92 -21.46
CA ARG A 86 5.42 -23.71 -22.81
C ARG A 86 5.28 -24.99 -23.64
N ASP A 87 5.63 -26.14 -23.08
CA ASP A 87 5.55 -27.42 -23.78
C ASP A 87 4.11 -27.80 -24.08
N LYS A 88 3.19 -27.63 -23.11
CA LYS A 88 1.75 -27.82 -23.32
C LYS A 88 1.21 -26.95 -24.44
N PHE A 89 1.58 -25.65 -24.44
CA PHE A 89 1.21 -24.74 -25.51
C PHE A 89 1.71 -25.21 -26.88
N HIS A 90 2.95 -25.70 -26.97
CA HIS A 90 3.49 -26.25 -28.22
C HIS A 90 2.77 -27.51 -28.67
N ASN A 91 2.26 -28.32 -27.73
CA ASN A 91 1.45 -29.50 -28.01
C ASN A 91 -0.03 -29.17 -28.31
N GLY A 92 -0.43 -27.90 -28.21
CA GLY A 92 -1.82 -27.46 -28.42
C GLY A 92 -2.76 -27.77 -27.26
N GLU A 93 -2.21 -28.11 -26.08
CA GLU A 93 -2.95 -28.31 -24.84
C GLU A 93 -3.07 -26.98 -24.06
N GLU A 94 -3.97 -26.95 -23.06
CA GLU A 94 -4.12 -25.74 -22.25
C GLU A 94 -2.83 -25.46 -21.45
N PRO A 95 -2.24 -24.24 -21.53
CA PRO A 95 -0.97 -23.95 -20.87
C PRO A 95 -1.03 -24.03 -19.33
N TRP A 96 -2.21 -23.83 -18.74
CA TRP A 96 -2.52 -24.08 -17.32
C TRP A 96 -4.00 -24.48 -17.17
N GLU A 97 -4.35 -25.10 -16.05
CA GLU A 97 -5.68 -25.74 -15.84
C GLU A 97 -6.87 -24.80 -15.98
N THR A 98 -6.72 -23.52 -15.62
CA THR A 98 -7.79 -22.52 -15.70
C THR A 98 -7.73 -21.63 -16.95
N ALA A 99 -6.83 -21.91 -17.90
CA ALA A 99 -6.60 -21.04 -19.06
C ALA A 99 -7.88 -20.82 -19.88
N ASP A 100 -8.61 -21.88 -20.19
CA ASP A 100 -9.85 -21.81 -20.96
C ASP A 100 -10.94 -21.04 -20.23
N GLN A 101 -11.08 -21.27 -18.92
CA GLN A 101 -12.06 -20.58 -18.10
C GLN A 101 -11.78 -19.07 -18.02
N GLU A 102 -10.50 -18.67 -17.96
CA GLU A 102 -10.12 -17.26 -18.00
C GLU A 102 -10.33 -16.64 -19.38
N PHE A 103 -10.05 -17.38 -20.45
CA PHE A 103 -10.32 -16.95 -21.81
C PHE A 103 -11.81 -16.73 -22.05
N ASP A 104 -12.67 -17.64 -21.59
CA ASP A 104 -14.12 -17.50 -21.66
C ASP A 104 -14.62 -16.26 -20.91
N LYS A 105 -14.08 -16.00 -19.72
CA LYS A 105 -14.41 -14.78 -18.94
C LYS A 105 -14.01 -13.52 -19.70
N LEU A 106 -12.83 -13.52 -20.32
CA LEU A 106 -12.35 -12.41 -21.15
C LEU A 106 -13.31 -12.16 -22.31
N LEU A 107 -13.68 -13.22 -23.04
CA LEU A 107 -14.58 -13.12 -24.19
C LEU A 107 -15.95 -12.55 -23.80
N ARG A 108 -16.54 -13.03 -22.70
CA ARG A 108 -17.80 -12.49 -22.16
C ARG A 108 -17.68 -11.02 -21.78
N THR A 109 -16.55 -10.63 -21.19
CA THR A 109 -16.30 -9.24 -20.78
C THR A 109 -16.19 -8.32 -21.99
N GLU A 110 -15.47 -8.74 -23.04
CA GLU A 110 -15.35 -7.98 -24.28
C GLU A 110 -16.70 -7.86 -25.01
N GLN A 111 -17.49 -8.93 -25.05
CA GLN A 111 -18.85 -8.89 -25.60
C GLN A 111 -19.73 -7.89 -24.86
N GLN A 112 -19.70 -7.90 -23.52
CA GLN A 112 -20.48 -6.96 -22.73
C GLN A 112 -20.03 -5.51 -22.97
N ARG A 113 -18.72 -5.26 -23.04
CA ARG A 113 -18.18 -3.92 -23.34
C ARG A 113 -18.64 -3.40 -24.69
N GLU A 114 -18.70 -4.26 -25.70
CA GLU A 114 -19.16 -3.87 -27.03
C GLU A 114 -20.67 -3.57 -27.03
N ILE A 115 -21.48 -4.37 -26.33
CA ILE A 115 -22.91 -4.09 -26.12
C ILE A 115 -23.09 -2.73 -25.43
N ASP A 116 -22.36 -2.49 -24.34
CA ASP A 116 -22.45 -1.26 -23.57
C ASP A 116 -22.02 -0.05 -24.39
N ARG A 117 -20.99 -0.20 -25.24
CA ARG A 117 -20.52 0.83 -26.17
C ARG A 117 -21.60 1.15 -27.21
N GLN A 118 -22.22 0.14 -27.81
CA GLN A 118 -23.30 0.34 -28.77
C GLN A 118 -24.51 1.01 -28.13
N ALA A 119 -24.90 0.57 -26.92
CA ALA A 119 -25.98 1.20 -26.16
C ALA A 119 -25.64 2.65 -25.77
N ALA A 120 -24.38 2.97 -25.47
CA ALA A 120 -23.95 4.35 -25.22
C ALA A 120 -24.00 5.22 -26.47
N VAL A 121 -23.61 4.68 -27.63
CA VAL A 121 -23.71 5.39 -28.93
C VAL A 121 -25.17 5.65 -29.29
N GLN A 122 -26.04 4.64 -29.14
CA GLN A 122 -27.48 4.78 -29.39
C GLN A 122 -28.10 5.84 -28.46
N ARG A 123 -27.82 5.78 -27.14
CA ARG A 123 -28.28 6.81 -26.19
C ARG A 123 -27.82 8.21 -26.59
N LYS A 124 -26.57 8.36 -27.02
CA LYS A 124 -26.05 9.66 -27.47
C LYS A 124 -26.75 10.15 -28.74
N GLN A 125 -27.04 9.27 -29.70
CA GLN A 125 -27.80 9.61 -30.90
C GLN A 125 -29.24 10.02 -30.55
N GLU A 126 -29.90 9.28 -29.67
CA GLU A 126 -31.24 9.61 -29.16
C GLU A 126 -31.25 10.98 -28.44
N GLU A 127 -30.26 11.24 -27.59
CA GLU A 127 -30.08 12.55 -26.94
C GLU A 127 -29.83 13.67 -27.94
N GLU A 128 -29.06 13.45 -29.01
CA GLU A 128 -28.80 14.45 -30.05
C GLU A 128 -30.06 14.75 -30.88
N ILE A 129 -30.85 13.72 -31.24
CA ILE A 129 -32.15 13.87 -31.90
C ILE A 129 -33.12 14.64 -31.00
N MET A 130 -33.21 14.27 -29.71
CA MET A 130 -34.04 14.96 -28.71
C MET A 130 -33.60 16.42 -28.51
N ASN A 131 -32.30 16.69 -28.39
CA ASN A 131 -31.77 18.04 -28.15
C ASN A 131 -31.92 18.97 -29.36
N SER A 132 -32.03 18.45 -30.59
CA SER A 132 -32.25 19.28 -31.79
C SER A 132 -33.64 19.93 -31.83
N ASN A 133 -34.63 19.40 -31.11
CA ASN A 133 -36.03 19.84 -31.17
C ASN A 133 -36.66 20.19 -29.80
N PHE A 134 -35.93 20.11 -28.67
CA PHE A 134 -36.55 20.15 -27.33
C PHE A 134 -36.00 21.25 -26.42
N THR A 135 -36.91 22.07 -25.88
CA THR A 135 -36.63 22.96 -24.74
C THR A 135 -36.53 22.09 -23.48
N ARG A 136 -35.42 22.15 -22.74
CA ARG A 136 -35.20 21.32 -21.54
C ARG A 136 -36.25 21.62 -20.45
N THR A 137 -37.23 20.72 -20.27
CA THR A 137 -38.28 20.83 -19.24
C THR A 137 -38.39 19.55 -18.42
N THR A 138 -38.71 19.66 -17.12
CA THR A 138 -39.01 18.52 -16.23
C THR A 138 -40.47 18.06 -16.31
N ALA A 139 -41.27 18.67 -17.19
CA ALA A 139 -42.67 18.29 -17.38
C ALA A 139 -42.76 17.06 -18.30
N GLU A 140 -43.62 16.10 -17.94
CA GLU A 140 -43.90 14.96 -18.81
C GLU A 140 -44.50 15.45 -20.14
N PRO A 141 -44.00 14.97 -21.29
CA PRO A 141 -44.55 15.33 -22.60
C PRO A 141 -46.03 14.98 -22.67
N ARG A 142 -46.88 15.96 -23.01
CA ARG A 142 -48.31 15.69 -23.16
C ARG A 142 -48.51 14.76 -24.35
N VAL A 143 -49.10 13.60 -24.12
CA VAL A 143 -49.43 12.62 -25.18
C VAL A 143 -50.32 13.32 -26.20
N ASN A 144 -49.85 13.48 -27.44
CA ASN A 144 -50.47 14.27 -28.52
C ASN A 144 -51.77 13.67 -29.08
N ALA A 145 -52.12 12.45 -28.68
CA ALA A 145 -53.37 11.79 -29.01
C ALA A 145 -53.74 10.80 -27.91
N TYR A 146 -55.04 10.65 -27.64
CA TYR A 146 -55.51 9.60 -26.73
C TYR A 146 -55.67 8.31 -27.55
N VAL A 147 -55.05 7.22 -27.08
CA VAL A 147 -55.22 5.87 -27.65
C VAL A 147 -56.13 5.09 -26.70
N PRO A 148 -57.41 4.87 -27.07
CA PRO A 148 -58.32 4.09 -26.24
C PRO A 148 -57.92 2.61 -26.23
N GLU A 149 -57.94 1.96 -25.07
CA GLU A 149 -57.58 0.54 -24.92
C GLU A 149 -58.57 -0.42 -25.61
N GLU A 150 -59.82 0.03 -25.82
CA GLU A 150 -60.90 -0.83 -26.34
C GLU A 150 -61.01 -0.86 -27.88
N GLU A 151 -60.33 0.02 -28.62
CA GLU A 151 -60.54 0.17 -30.08
C GLU A 151 -59.21 0.35 -30.84
N HIS A 152 -58.76 -0.75 -31.47
CA HIS A 152 -57.73 -0.87 -32.54
C HIS A 152 -56.40 -0.08 -32.41
N GLY A 153 -56.11 0.57 -31.28
CA GLY A 153 -54.87 1.31 -31.06
C GLY A 153 -54.69 2.57 -31.93
N LEU A 154 -55.74 3.02 -32.63
CA LEU A 154 -55.65 4.18 -33.52
C LEU A 154 -55.76 5.48 -32.73
N PRO A 155 -54.79 6.41 -32.85
CA PRO A 155 -54.80 7.65 -32.09
C PRO A 155 -56.00 8.53 -32.48
N LYS A 156 -56.84 8.91 -31.50
CA LYS A 156 -57.96 9.84 -31.72
C LYS A 156 -57.54 11.27 -31.36
N ALA A 157 -57.93 12.23 -32.21
CA ALA A 157 -57.82 13.65 -31.89
C ALA A 157 -58.69 13.98 -30.66
N TYR A 158 -58.24 14.93 -29.82
CA TYR A 158 -58.78 15.22 -28.48
C TYR A 158 -60.28 15.58 -28.37
N GLY A 159 -61.03 15.62 -29.48
CA GLY A 159 -62.46 15.91 -29.48
C GLY A 159 -62.80 17.17 -28.68
N ASN A 160 -63.80 17.08 -27.80
CA ASN A 160 -64.23 18.16 -26.91
C ASN A 160 -63.18 18.60 -25.87
N ASN A 161 -62.12 17.82 -25.66
CA ASN A 161 -61.04 18.12 -24.72
C ASN A 161 -59.79 18.68 -25.44
N ALA A 162 -59.98 19.28 -26.63
CA ALA A 162 -58.91 19.93 -27.36
C ALA A 162 -58.21 20.99 -26.49
N PRO A 163 -56.88 21.14 -26.61
CA PRO A 163 -56.14 22.13 -25.86
C PRO A 163 -56.76 23.52 -26.05
N PHE A 164 -57.24 24.09 -24.94
CA PHE A 164 -57.89 25.40 -24.92
C PHE A 164 -56.86 26.47 -25.30
N LYS A 165 -57.09 27.14 -26.44
CA LYS A 165 -56.37 28.36 -26.78
C LYS A 165 -57.00 29.50 -25.98
N PRO A 166 -56.25 30.20 -25.10
CA PRO A 166 -56.79 31.33 -24.36
C PRO A 166 -57.38 32.35 -25.33
N THR A 167 -58.64 32.72 -25.11
CA THR A 167 -59.31 33.73 -25.91
C THR A 167 -58.55 35.05 -25.74
N ILE A 168 -58.24 35.73 -26.85
CA ILE A 168 -57.53 37.01 -26.83
C ILE A 168 -58.38 37.99 -25.99
N GLY A 169 -57.80 38.55 -24.94
CA GLY A 169 -58.51 39.39 -23.99
C GLY A 169 -59.20 40.58 -24.69
N GLY A 170 -60.52 40.69 -24.51
CA GLY A 170 -61.30 41.80 -25.05
C GLY A 170 -60.99 43.14 -24.38
N ALA A 171 -61.48 44.24 -24.97
CA ALA A 171 -61.23 45.61 -24.51
C ALA A 171 -61.63 45.88 -23.04
N THR A 172 -62.47 45.03 -22.44
CA THR A 172 -62.89 45.08 -21.03
C THR A 172 -61.76 44.73 -20.04
N MET A 173 -60.67 44.10 -20.49
CA MET A 173 -59.50 43.77 -19.65
C MET A 173 -58.73 45.00 -19.16
N ARG A 174 -58.98 46.20 -19.72
CA ARG A 174 -58.30 47.45 -19.32
C ARG A 174 -58.59 47.87 -17.87
N HIS A 175 -59.68 47.38 -17.28
CA HIS A 175 -60.08 47.72 -15.91
C HIS A 175 -59.58 46.71 -14.86
N ILE A 176 -58.97 45.59 -15.28
CA ILE A 176 -58.45 44.57 -14.37
C ILE A 176 -57.00 44.94 -14.03
N ARG A 177 -56.79 45.46 -12.81
CA ARG A 177 -55.44 45.72 -12.28
C ARG A 177 -54.87 44.44 -11.68
N LYS A 178 -53.66 44.07 -12.08
CA LYS A 178 -52.94 42.95 -11.46
C LYS A 178 -52.64 43.29 -9.99
N PRO A 179 -52.90 42.39 -9.03
CA PRO A 179 -52.53 42.62 -7.64
C PRO A 179 -51.00 42.65 -7.50
N ASN A 180 -50.48 43.54 -6.64
CA ASN A 180 -49.05 43.55 -6.33
C ASN A 180 -48.68 42.27 -5.56
N PRO A 181 -47.72 41.46 -6.04
CA PRO A 181 -47.27 40.28 -5.31
C PRO A 181 -46.60 40.72 -4.01
N LYS A 182 -46.99 40.11 -2.89
CA LYS A 182 -46.30 40.33 -1.60
C LYS A 182 -44.94 39.64 -1.65
N PRO A 183 -43.87 40.25 -1.12
CA PRO A 183 -42.58 39.60 -1.02
C PRO A 183 -42.72 38.35 -0.15
N VAL A 184 -42.28 37.22 -0.68
CA VAL A 184 -42.16 35.97 0.09
C VAL A 184 -40.83 36.04 0.81
N GLU A 185 -40.86 36.08 2.14
CA GLU A 185 -39.66 35.91 2.96
C GLU A 185 -39.24 34.42 2.87
N ILE A 186 -37.97 34.18 2.53
CA ILE A 186 -37.38 32.84 2.40
C ILE A 186 -36.96 32.34 3.78
#